data_AF-A0A9R1HUZ9-F1
#
_entry.id   AF-A0A9R1HUZ9-F1
#
_cell.length_a   1.000
_cell.length_b   1.000
_cell.length_c   1.000
_cell.angle_alpha   90.00
_cell.angle_beta   90.00
_cell.angle_gamma   90.00
#
_symmetry.space_group_name_H-M   'P 1'
#
loop_
_entity.id
_entity.type
_entity.pdbx_description
1 polymer ?
#
loop_
_entity_poly.entity_id
_entity_poly.type
_entity_poly.pdbx_seq_one_letter_code
_entity_poly.pdbx_strand_id
1 'polypeptide(L)'
;MASLTLPPAPPNPRQDAIDLHKAFKGFGCDSTTVSNILSHRDSMQRGYIQQEYKTMYSEELSHRISSELSGNHKKALSLWILDPAGRDATVLKEALSAESLDLKAATDIICSRTPSQLQIMKQTYYAKFGTYLEHDISQQASGDHQKILLAYVGIPRYEGPEVDPTIVTHDAKDLYKAGEKKLGTDEKTFIRIFTERSWAHMAAVASAYRHML
;
A
#
# COMPACT_ATOMS: atom_id res chain seq x y z
N MET A 1 1.53 -7.85 12.16
CA MET A 1 0.90 -7.26 13.37
C MET A 1 0.95 -5.75 13.23
N ALA A 2 -0.10 -5.03 13.65
CA ALA A 2 -0.08 -3.57 13.67
C ALA A 2 0.79 -3.07 14.83
N SER A 3 1.61 -2.05 14.59
CA SER A 3 2.49 -1.43 15.61
C SER A 3 1.95 -0.09 16.15
N LEU A 4 0.82 0.39 15.60
CA LEU A 4 0.19 1.63 16.03
C LEU A 4 -0.35 1.49 17.45
N THR A 5 0.09 2.35 18.36
CA THR A 5 -0.43 2.49 19.71
C THR A 5 -1.47 3.60 19.75
N LEU A 6 -2.68 3.30 20.21
CA LEU A 6 -3.75 4.28 20.37
C LEU A 6 -3.82 4.74 21.83
N PRO A 7 -4.22 6.00 22.09
CA PRO A 7 -4.44 6.46 23.45
C PRO A 7 -5.60 5.67 24.11
N PRO A 8 -5.59 5.52 25.45
CA PRO A 8 -6.59 4.72 26.17
C PRO A 8 -8.00 5.35 26.16
N ALA A 9 -8.10 6.67 25.98
CA ALA A 9 -9.36 7.37 25.79
C ALA A 9 -9.52 7.78 24.31
N PRO A 10 -10.73 7.69 23.73
CA PRO A 10 -10.97 8.11 22.36
C PRO A 10 -10.64 9.60 22.22
N PRO A 11 -9.71 9.97 21.33
CA PRO A 11 -9.31 11.36 21.15
C PRO A 11 -10.44 12.16 20.53
N ASN A 12 -10.56 13.44 20.92
CA ASN A 12 -11.53 14.36 20.34
C ASN A 12 -10.94 15.01 19.08
N PRO A 13 -11.46 14.72 17.86
CA PRO A 13 -10.88 15.24 16.63
C PRO A 13 -10.83 16.76 16.55
N ARG A 14 -11.81 17.44 17.16
CA ARG A 14 -11.86 18.90 17.23
C ARG A 14 -10.74 19.47 18.10
N GLN A 15 -10.48 18.83 19.24
CA GLN A 15 -9.40 19.24 20.13
C GLN A 15 -8.04 19.02 19.48
N ASP A 16 -7.85 17.87 18.82
CA ASP A 16 -6.64 17.61 18.04
C ASP A 16 -6.44 18.64 16.93
N ALA A 17 -7.49 19.03 16.21
CA ALA A 17 -7.41 20.09 15.20
C ALA A 17 -6.97 21.44 15.79
N ILE A 18 -7.50 21.81 16.97
CA ILE A 18 -7.10 23.02 17.70
C ILE A 18 -5.62 22.97 18.07
N ASP A 19 -5.17 21.86 18.64
CA ASP A 19 -3.80 21.73 19.14
C ASP A 19 -2.79 21.61 18.00
N LEU A 20 -3.14 20.95 16.89
CA LEU A 20 -2.36 20.99 15.65
C LEU A 20 -2.25 22.42 15.12
N HIS A 21 -3.35 23.16 15.06
CA HIS A 21 -3.31 24.55 14.58
C HIS A 21 -2.43 25.45 15.45
N LYS A 22 -2.46 25.27 16.78
CA LYS A 22 -1.52 25.93 17.69
C LYS A 22 -0.07 25.53 17.44
N ALA A 23 0.18 24.24 17.22
CA ALA A 23 1.52 23.72 16.94
C ALA A 23 2.14 24.30 15.66
N PHE A 24 1.31 24.70 14.70
CA PHE A 24 1.74 25.37 13.48
C PHE A 24 1.83 26.91 13.58
N LYS A 25 1.44 27.52 14.71
CA LYS A 25 1.48 28.99 14.87
C LYS A 25 2.84 29.48 15.36
N GLY A 26 3.25 30.63 14.83
CA GLY A 26 4.45 31.35 15.28
C GLY A 26 5.61 31.20 14.31
N PHE A 27 6.82 31.52 14.76
CA PHE A 27 8.03 31.32 13.97
C PHE A 27 8.51 29.87 14.16
N GLY A 28 8.29 29.04 13.13
CA GLY A 28 8.56 27.61 13.16
C GLY A 28 7.34 26.77 13.54
N CYS A 29 7.55 25.45 13.64
CA CYS A 29 6.53 24.45 13.90
C CYS A 29 6.90 23.62 15.14
N ASP A 30 5.96 23.43 16.08
CA ASP A 30 6.08 22.43 17.15
C ASP A 30 5.86 21.02 16.58
N SER A 31 6.90 20.56 15.90
CA SER A 31 6.93 19.29 15.17
C SER A 31 6.80 18.07 16.09
N THR A 32 7.11 18.22 17.39
CA THR A 32 6.94 17.20 18.43
C THR A 32 5.46 16.99 18.72
N THR A 33 4.71 18.08 18.97
CA THR A 33 3.26 17.99 19.20
C THR A 33 2.53 17.43 17.98
N VAL A 34 2.88 17.88 16.77
CA VAL A 34 2.32 17.34 15.52
C VAL A 34 2.55 15.83 15.41
N SER A 35 3.79 15.38 15.68
CA SER A 35 4.14 13.97 15.61
C SER A 35 3.39 13.16 16.66
N ASN A 36 3.34 13.63 17.92
CA ASN A 36 2.68 12.93 19.02
C ASN A 36 1.18 12.76 18.80
N ILE A 37 0.51 13.77 18.25
CA ILE A 37 -0.91 13.66 17.90
C ILE A 37 -1.05 12.66 16.76
N LEU A 38 -0.45 12.92 15.59
CA LEU A 38 -0.74 12.16 14.39
C LEU A 38 -0.28 10.70 14.46
N SER A 39 0.85 10.40 15.10
CA SER A 39 1.38 9.04 15.21
C SER A 39 0.58 8.11 16.13
N HIS A 40 -0.35 8.66 16.91
CA HIS A 40 -1.23 7.90 17.81
C HIS A 40 -2.70 8.03 17.41
N ARG A 41 -2.97 8.16 16.10
CA ARG A 41 -4.32 8.18 15.52
C ARG A 41 -4.41 7.17 14.39
N ASP A 42 -5.47 6.37 14.38
CA ASP A 42 -5.76 5.51 13.24
C ASP A 42 -6.22 6.32 12.02
N SER A 43 -6.41 5.66 10.88
CA SER A 43 -6.79 6.36 9.64
C SER A 43 -8.14 7.05 9.72
N MET A 44 -9.10 6.48 10.47
CA MET A 44 -10.44 7.07 10.63
C MET A 44 -10.36 8.33 11.49
N GLN A 45 -9.64 8.26 12.61
CA GLN A 45 -9.40 9.39 13.49
C GLN A 45 -8.66 10.53 12.75
N ARG A 46 -7.63 10.21 11.97
CA ARG A 46 -6.94 11.21 11.11
C ARG A 46 -7.88 11.82 10.08
N GLY A 47 -8.81 11.04 9.53
CA GLY A 47 -9.87 11.55 8.66
C GLY A 47 -10.76 12.58 9.35
N TYR A 48 -11.24 12.28 10.56
CA TYR A 48 -12.05 13.23 11.33
C TYR A 48 -11.28 14.49 11.74
N ILE A 49 -10.00 14.36 12.11
CA ILE A 49 -9.15 15.52 12.42
C ILE A 49 -9.02 16.43 11.21
N GLN A 50 -8.77 15.87 10.01
CA GLN A 50 -8.70 16.66 8.78
C GLN A 50 -10.02 17.40 8.48
N GLN A 51 -11.16 16.75 8.69
CA GLN A 51 -12.48 17.35 8.51
C GLN A 51 -12.74 18.51 9.49
N GLU A 52 -12.44 18.33 10.77
CA GLU A 52 -12.58 19.38 11.79
C GLU A 52 -11.61 20.54 11.49
N TYR A 53 -10.36 20.24 11.16
CA TYR A 53 -9.36 21.27 10.82
C TYR A 53 -9.82 22.13 9.65
N LYS A 54 -10.29 21.50 8.57
CA LYS A 54 -10.84 22.21 7.40
C LYS A 54 -12.05 23.06 7.76
N THR A 55 -12.96 22.53 8.58
CA THR A 55 -14.17 23.24 9.01
C THR A 55 -13.85 24.47 9.85
N MET A 56 -12.87 24.35 10.77
CA MET A 56 -12.53 25.41 11.72
C MET A 56 -11.65 26.50 11.10
N TYR A 57 -10.74 26.12 10.20
CA TYR A 57 -9.67 27.00 9.72
C TYR A 57 -9.74 27.29 8.21
N SER A 58 -10.67 26.67 7.48
CA SER A 58 -10.81 26.81 6.02
C SER A 58 -9.51 26.49 5.26
N GLU A 59 -8.68 25.63 5.81
CA GLU A 59 -7.40 25.20 5.24
C GLU A 59 -7.28 23.67 5.37
N GLU A 60 -6.66 23.02 4.38
CA GLU A 60 -6.38 21.58 4.44
C GLU A 60 -5.20 21.30 5.40
N LEU A 61 -5.39 20.40 6.37
CA LEU A 61 -4.32 20.01 7.28
C LEU A 61 -3.09 19.43 6.53
N SER A 62 -3.33 18.72 5.43
CA SER A 62 -2.27 18.18 4.56
C SER A 62 -1.41 19.28 3.92
N HIS A 63 -2.04 20.40 3.53
CA HIS A 63 -1.32 21.58 3.04
C HIS A 63 -0.43 22.16 4.13
N ARG A 64 -0.98 22.31 5.35
CA ARG A 64 -0.22 22.86 6.48
C ARG A 64 0.98 21.99 6.87
N ILE A 65 0.82 20.67 6.94
CA ILE A 65 1.92 19.73 7.15
C ILE A 65 3.00 19.91 6.08
N SER A 66 2.60 20.10 4.83
CA SER A 66 3.52 20.29 3.71
C SER A 66 4.26 21.65 3.76
N SER A 67 3.62 22.72 4.22
CA SER A 67 4.24 24.04 4.29
C SER A 67 5.15 24.22 5.50
N GLU A 68 4.81 23.61 6.64
CA GLU A 68 5.49 23.84 7.92
C GLU A 68 6.65 22.87 8.18
N LEU A 69 6.62 21.68 7.58
CA LEU A 69 7.65 20.67 7.76
C LEU A 69 8.58 20.59 6.55
N SER A 70 9.74 19.99 6.72
CA SER A 70 10.71 19.78 5.65
C SER A 70 11.35 18.40 5.68
N GLY A 71 12.07 18.07 4.60
CA GLY A 71 12.83 16.82 4.46
C GLY A 71 12.02 15.55 4.72
N ASN A 72 12.66 14.58 5.37
CA ASN A 72 12.08 13.27 5.65
C ASN A 72 10.89 13.34 6.61
N HIS A 73 10.86 14.32 7.52
CA HIS A 73 9.75 14.48 8.46
C HIS A 73 8.46 14.88 7.73
N LYS A 74 8.56 15.84 6.81
CA LYS A 74 7.45 16.20 5.91
C LYS A 74 6.98 15.01 5.10
N LYS A 75 7.90 14.26 4.46
CA LYS A 75 7.53 13.10 3.63
C LYS A 75 6.79 12.05 4.47
N ALA A 76 7.29 11.73 5.66
CA ALA A 76 6.66 10.77 6.57
C ALA A 76 5.24 11.20 6.97
N LEU A 77 5.06 12.43 7.46
CA LEU A 77 3.74 12.89 7.91
C LEU A 77 2.76 13.15 6.77
N SER A 78 3.24 13.59 5.61
CA SER A 78 2.40 13.78 4.42
C SER A 78 1.85 12.45 3.88
N LEU A 79 2.64 11.37 3.97
CA LEU A 79 2.15 10.04 3.63
C LEU A 79 1.27 9.46 4.75
N TRP A 80 1.61 9.72 6.01
CA TRP A 80 0.89 9.17 7.16
C TRP A 80 -0.51 9.75 7.31
N ILE A 81 -0.73 11.04 7.02
CA ILE A 81 -2.04 11.68 7.19
C ILE A 81 -3.11 11.11 6.25
N LEU A 82 -2.69 10.51 5.14
CA LEU A 82 -3.58 9.85 4.18
C LEU A 82 -4.19 8.58 4.78
N ASP A 83 -5.34 8.19 4.23
CA ASP A 83 -5.87 6.85 4.44
C ASP A 83 -4.97 5.81 3.74
N PRO A 84 -5.09 4.50 4.07
CA PRO A 84 -4.21 3.49 3.51
C PRO A 84 -4.23 3.45 1.97
N ALA A 85 -5.40 3.55 1.35
CA ALA A 85 -5.55 3.52 -0.10
C ALA A 85 -4.97 4.77 -0.77
N GLY A 86 -5.23 5.97 -0.24
CA GLY A 86 -4.67 7.22 -0.75
C GLY A 86 -3.16 7.29 -0.58
N ARG A 87 -2.61 6.72 0.50
CA ARG A 87 -1.16 6.58 0.70
C ARG A 87 -0.55 5.66 -0.34
N ASP A 88 -1.08 4.46 -0.51
CA ASP A 88 -0.58 3.50 -1.50
C ASP A 88 -0.64 4.09 -2.92
N ALA A 89 -1.76 4.73 -3.27
CA ALA A 89 -1.91 5.38 -4.56
C ALA A 89 -0.86 6.49 -4.79
N THR A 90 -0.58 7.28 -3.76
CA THR A 90 0.44 8.36 -3.83
C THR A 90 1.83 7.78 -4.04
N VAL A 91 2.20 6.75 -3.28
CA VAL A 91 3.51 6.10 -3.43
C VAL A 91 3.63 5.44 -4.80
N LEU A 92 2.58 4.76 -5.28
CA LEU A 92 2.58 4.17 -6.61
C LEU A 92 2.73 5.22 -7.72
N LYS A 93 2.11 6.40 -7.56
CA LYS A 93 2.22 7.47 -8.56
C LYS A 93 3.64 8.03 -8.65
N GLU A 94 4.30 8.22 -7.51
CA GLU A 94 5.71 8.65 -7.45
C GLU A 94 6.62 7.55 -8.03
N ALA A 95 6.43 6.30 -7.58
CA ALA A 95 7.22 5.14 -7.98
C ALA A 95 7.08 4.76 -9.46
N LEU A 96 5.94 5.08 -10.10
CA LEU A 96 5.68 4.84 -11.52
C LEU A 96 5.71 6.15 -12.32
N SER A 97 6.51 7.12 -11.89
CA SER A 97 6.82 8.31 -12.67
C SER A 97 8.14 8.14 -13.44
N ALA A 98 8.26 8.82 -14.58
CA ALA A 98 9.49 8.76 -15.38
C ALA A 98 10.71 9.39 -14.67
N GLU A 99 10.47 10.32 -13.73
CA GLU A 99 11.52 11.06 -13.03
C GLU A 99 12.05 10.31 -11.79
N SER A 100 11.22 9.47 -11.17
CA SER A 100 11.55 8.76 -9.92
C SER A 100 11.09 7.30 -9.96
N LEU A 101 11.42 6.59 -11.04
CA LEU A 101 11.03 5.20 -11.23
C LEU A 101 11.60 4.30 -10.11
N ASP A 102 10.70 3.75 -9.29
CA ASP A 102 10.99 2.80 -8.22
C ASP A 102 10.09 1.57 -8.34
N LEU A 103 10.45 0.68 -9.26
CA LEU A 103 9.71 -0.55 -9.49
C LEU A 103 9.73 -1.49 -8.27
N LYS A 104 10.68 -1.33 -7.34
CA LYS A 104 10.71 -2.11 -6.10
C LYS A 104 9.58 -1.66 -5.17
N ALA A 105 9.44 -0.35 -4.94
CA ALA A 105 8.32 0.18 -4.15
C ALA A 105 6.96 -0.19 -4.75
N ALA A 106 6.83 -0.13 -6.08
CA ALA A 106 5.61 -0.55 -6.77
C ALA A 106 5.31 -2.04 -6.54
N THR A 107 6.33 -2.90 -6.63
CA THR A 107 6.21 -4.34 -6.36
C THR A 107 5.83 -4.61 -4.91
N ASP A 108 6.49 -3.96 -3.96
CA ASP A 108 6.26 -4.14 -2.53
C ASP A 108 4.80 -3.79 -2.18
N ILE A 109 4.23 -2.73 -2.76
CA ILE A 109 2.83 -2.37 -2.56
C ILE A 109 1.90 -3.37 -3.25
N ILE A 110 2.04 -3.56 -4.56
CA ILE A 110 1.10 -4.36 -5.36
C ILE A 110 1.04 -5.80 -4.88
N CYS A 111 2.20 -6.41 -4.57
CA CYS A 111 2.26 -7.82 -4.19
C CYS A 111 1.90 -8.08 -2.73
N SER A 112 1.88 -7.06 -1.85
CA SER A 112 1.54 -7.23 -0.42
C SER A 112 0.10 -6.90 -0.06
N ARG A 113 -0.66 -6.28 -0.96
CA ARG A 113 -2.06 -5.93 -0.72
C ARG A 113 -3.00 -7.08 -1.05
N THR A 114 -4.08 -7.14 -0.29
CA THR A 114 -5.16 -8.09 -0.58
C THR A 114 -5.93 -7.62 -1.84
N PRO A 115 -6.56 -8.52 -2.60
CA PRO A 115 -7.48 -8.18 -3.69
C PRO A 115 -8.45 -7.03 -3.39
N SER A 116 -9.11 -7.05 -2.23
CA SER A 116 -10.04 -6.00 -1.79
C SER A 116 -9.33 -4.65 -1.60
N GLN A 117 -8.14 -4.65 -1.02
CA GLN A 117 -7.32 -3.44 -0.87
C GLN A 117 -6.83 -2.90 -2.22
N LEU A 118 -6.44 -3.78 -3.15
CA LEU A 118 -6.03 -3.40 -4.50
C LEU A 118 -7.19 -2.74 -5.26
N GLN A 119 -8.41 -3.27 -5.15
CA GLN A 119 -9.59 -2.68 -5.78
C GLN A 119 -9.85 -1.25 -5.29
N ILE A 120 -9.84 -1.03 -3.97
CA ILE A 120 -10.03 0.30 -3.38
C ILE A 120 -8.90 1.23 -3.83
N MET A 121 -7.65 0.78 -3.74
CA MET A 121 -6.49 1.56 -4.14
C MET A 121 -6.55 1.98 -5.61
N LYS A 122 -6.97 1.09 -6.53
CA LYS A 122 -7.14 1.43 -7.95
C LYS A 122 -8.18 2.53 -8.18
N GLN A 123 -9.30 2.46 -7.47
CA GLN A 123 -10.34 3.49 -7.52
C GLN A 123 -9.81 4.82 -7.00
N THR A 124 -9.11 4.80 -5.86
CA THR A 124 -8.47 5.99 -5.28
C THR A 124 -7.40 6.56 -6.21
N TYR A 125 -6.61 5.72 -6.87
CA TYR A 125 -5.58 6.13 -7.82
C TYR A 125 -6.18 6.87 -9.01
N TYR A 126 -7.22 6.31 -9.63
CA TYR A 126 -7.92 6.97 -10.73
C TYR A 126 -8.58 8.27 -10.29
N ALA A 127 -9.29 8.27 -9.16
CA ALA A 127 -9.95 9.47 -8.63
C ALA A 127 -8.95 10.60 -8.33
N LYS A 128 -7.73 10.27 -7.90
CA LYS A 128 -6.71 11.24 -7.52
C LYS A 128 -5.86 11.75 -8.69
N PHE A 129 -5.55 10.90 -9.66
CA PHE A 129 -4.57 11.21 -10.71
C PHE A 129 -5.14 11.20 -12.15
N GLY A 130 -6.40 10.80 -12.34
CA GLY A 130 -7.05 10.79 -13.64
C GLY A 130 -6.49 9.77 -14.64
N THR A 131 -5.64 8.84 -14.19
CA THR A 131 -5.06 7.75 -14.99
C THR A 131 -5.25 6.42 -14.28
N TYR A 132 -5.34 5.35 -15.05
CA TYR A 132 -5.42 3.99 -14.50
C TYR A 132 -4.05 3.52 -14.03
N LEU A 133 -3.98 2.83 -12.90
CA LEU A 133 -2.73 2.26 -12.40
C LEU A 133 -2.12 1.30 -13.43
N GLU A 134 -2.96 0.50 -14.09
CA GLU A 134 -2.55 -0.43 -15.13
C GLU A 134 -1.87 0.26 -16.31
N HIS A 135 -2.33 1.47 -16.66
CA HIS A 135 -1.71 2.26 -17.72
C HIS A 135 -0.29 2.68 -17.30
N ASP A 136 -0.14 3.23 -16.10
CA ASP A 136 1.17 3.67 -15.61
C ASP A 136 2.14 2.48 -15.42
N ILE A 137 1.67 1.32 -14.95
CA ILE A 137 2.45 0.07 -14.93
C ILE A 137 2.89 -0.32 -16.35
N SER A 138 1.99 -0.25 -17.33
CA SER A 138 2.28 -0.62 -18.72
C SER A 138 3.30 0.30 -19.39
N GLN A 139 3.36 1.57 -18.98
CA GLN A 139 4.33 2.52 -19.51
C GLN A 139 5.71 2.38 -18.86
N GLN A 140 5.78 2.02 -17.57
CA GLN A 140 7.00 2.10 -16.78
C GLN A 140 7.69 0.75 -16.52
N ALA A 141 6.94 -0.35 -16.47
CA ALA A 141 7.49 -1.68 -16.32
C ALA A 141 7.57 -2.39 -17.69
N SER A 142 8.40 -3.43 -17.80
CA SER A 142 8.51 -4.23 -19.02
C SER A 142 8.68 -5.72 -18.71
N GLY A 143 8.60 -6.55 -19.75
CA GLY A 143 8.84 -7.99 -19.66
C GLY A 143 7.93 -8.70 -18.66
N ASP A 144 8.48 -9.71 -17.97
CA ASP A 144 7.71 -10.51 -17.01
C ASP A 144 7.37 -9.74 -15.73
N HIS A 145 8.13 -8.69 -15.41
CA HIS A 145 7.79 -7.82 -14.27
C HIS A 145 6.51 -7.02 -14.54
N GLN A 146 6.35 -6.47 -15.74
CA GLN A 146 5.10 -5.83 -16.15
C GLN A 146 3.95 -6.84 -16.09
N LYS A 147 4.13 -8.03 -16.64
CA LYS A 147 3.08 -9.08 -16.67
C LYS A 147 2.63 -9.45 -15.26
N ILE A 148 3.55 -9.66 -14.31
CA ILE A 148 3.18 -10.03 -12.95
C ILE A 148 2.46 -8.89 -12.23
N LEU A 149 2.91 -7.64 -12.36
CA LEU A 149 2.26 -6.50 -11.73
C LEU A 149 0.84 -6.28 -12.29
N LEU A 150 0.67 -6.34 -13.61
CA LEU A 150 -0.63 -6.25 -14.27
C LEU A 150 -1.57 -7.39 -13.85
N ALA A 151 -1.05 -8.61 -13.73
CA ALA A 151 -1.84 -9.74 -13.26
C ALA A 151 -2.30 -9.57 -11.81
N TYR A 152 -1.43 -9.09 -10.91
CA TYR A 152 -1.82 -8.81 -9.51
C TYR A 152 -2.94 -7.78 -9.41
N VAL A 153 -2.87 -6.68 -10.18
CA VAL A 153 -3.90 -5.62 -10.13
C VAL A 153 -5.16 -5.97 -10.94
N GLY A 154 -5.09 -6.97 -11.83
CA GLY A 154 -6.18 -7.39 -12.70
C GLY A 154 -6.97 -8.60 -12.21
N ILE A 155 -6.35 -9.53 -11.47
CA ILE A 155 -6.97 -10.80 -11.08
C ILE A 155 -7.53 -10.69 -9.65
N PRO A 156 -8.85 -10.85 -9.45
CA PRO A 156 -9.46 -10.84 -8.13
C PRO A 156 -9.22 -12.20 -7.44
N ARG A 157 -8.05 -12.37 -6.84
CA ARG A 157 -7.70 -13.61 -6.12
C ARG A 157 -8.68 -13.89 -4.98
N TYR A 158 -8.89 -15.17 -4.68
CA TYR A 158 -9.67 -15.57 -3.53
C TYR A 158 -8.97 -15.17 -2.22
N GLU A 159 -9.69 -14.60 -1.26
CA GLU A 159 -9.17 -14.14 0.04
C GLU A 159 -9.49 -15.08 1.21
N GLY A 160 -10.25 -16.16 0.98
CA GLY A 160 -10.64 -17.10 2.03
C GLY A 160 -9.57 -18.15 2.36
N PRO A 161 -9.75 -18.88 3.48
CA PRO A 161 -8.79 -19.86 3.99
C PRO A 161 -8.85 -21.23 3.31
N GLU A 162 -9.84 -21.50 2.46
CA GLU A 162 -10.07 -22.80 1.84
C GLU A 162 -8.94 -23.17 0.88
N VAL A 163 -8.49 -24.41 0.99
CA VAL A 163 -7.37 -24.96 0.22
C VAL A 163 -7.71 -26.35 -0.27
N ASP A 164 -7.50 -26.61 -1.57
CA ASP A 164 -7.61 -27.93 -2.16
C ASP A 164 -6.22 -28.62 -2.16
N PRO A 165 -6.02 -29.71 -1.38
CA PRO A 165 -4.73 -30.39 -1.29
C PRO A 165 -4.25 -30.99 -2.62
N THR A 166 -5.16 -31.39 -3.50
CA THR A 166 -4.83 -31.93 -4.82
C THR A 166 -4.27 -30.83 -5.71
N ILE A 167 -4.91 -29.64 -5.73
CA ILE A 167 -4.40 -28.49 -6.49
C ILE A 167 -3.06 -28.00 -5.90
N VAL A 168 -2.91 -27.97 -4.57
CA VAL A 168 -1.63 -27.61 -3.92
C VAL A 168 -0.49 -28.51 -4.38
N THR A 169 -0.72 -29.83 -4.37
CA THR A 169 0.28 -30.81 -4.80
C THR A 169 0.64 -30.64 -6.27
N HIS A 170 -0.37 -30.35 -7.10
CA HIS A 170 -0.17 -30.09 -8.52
C HIS A 170 0.67 -28.83 -8.76
N ASP A 171 0.27 -27.69 -8.18
CA ASP A 171 0.98 -26.42 -8.36
C ASP A 171 2.42 -26.48 -7.80
N ALA A 172 2.65 -27.17 -6.69
CA ALA A 172 4.01 -27.39 -6.17
C ALA A 172 4.89 -28.17 -7.16
N LYS A 173 4.35 -29.23 -7.79
CA LYS A 173 5.06 -29.99 -8.84
C LYS A 173 5.30 -29.15 -10.09
N ASP A 174 4.32 -28.33 -10.48
CA ASP A 174 4.45 -27.42 -11.62
C ASP A 174 5.55 -26.40 -11.39
N LEU A 175 5.58 -25.75 -10.22
CA LEU A 175 6.67 -24.84 -9.85
C LEU A 175 8.03 -25.53 -9.88
N TYR A 176 8.13 -26.76 -9.37
CA TYR A 176 9.40 -27.49 -9.32
C TYR A 176 9.90 -27.80 -10.75
N LYS A 177 9.00 -28.23 -11.63
CA LYS A 177 9.31 -28.46 -13.05
C LYS A 177 9.66 -27.18 -13.80
N ALA A 178 9.00 -26.08 -13.45
CA ALA A 178 9.18 -24.76 -14.04
C ALA A 178 10.46 -24.05 -13.59
N GLY A 179 11.07 -24.46 -12.47
CA GLY A 179 12.32 -23.92 -11.96
C GLY A 179 13.41 -25.00 -11.89
N GLU A 180 13.54 -25.65 -10.74
CA GLU A 180 14.65 -26.56 -10.41
C GLU A 180 14.89 -27.69 -11.42
N LYS A 181 13.85 -28.16 -12.12
CA LYS A 181 13.99 -29.27 -13.09
C LYS A 181 14.41 -28.83 -14.50
N LYS A 182 14.72 -27.55 -14.72
CA LYS A 182 15.15 -27.05 -16.03
C LYS A 182 16.26 -26.00 -15.90
N LEU A 183 16.95 -25.74 -17.00
CA LEU A 183 17.84 -24.58 -17.08
C LEU A 183 17.00 -23.31 -17.31
N GLY A 184 17.20 -22.31 -16.45
CA GLY A 184 16.37 -21.10 -16.42
C GLY A 184 15.02 -21.35 -15.74
N THR A 185 14.06 -20.45 -15.98
CA THR A 185 12.70 -20.53 -15.40
C THR A 185 11.63 -20.61 -16.49
N ASP A 186 10.43 -21.03 -16.12
CA ASP A 186 9.21 -20.82 -16.91
C ASP A 186 8.38 -19.74 -16.22
N GLU A 187 8.66 -18.49 -16.57
CA GLU A 187 8.05 -17.30 -15.97
C GLU A 187 6.54 -17.30 -16.14
N LYS A 188 6.01 -17.89 -17.22
CA LYS A 188 4.56 -17.99 -17.44
C LYS A 188 3.91 -18.87 -16.36
N THR A 189 4.52 -20.00 -16.03
CA THR A 189 4.03 -20.88 -14.96
C THR A 189 4.11 -20.21 -13.59
N PHE A 190 5.22 -19.53 -13.30
CA PHE A 190 5.37 -18.75 -12.06
C PHE A 190 4.30 -17.64 -11.98
N ILE A 191 4.20 -16.78 -12.99
CA ILE A 191 3.23 -15.68 -13.02
C ILE A 191 1.81 -16.22 -12.79
N ARG A 192 1.40 -17.27 -13.51
CA ARG A 192 0.08 -17.89 -13.35
C ARG A 192 -0.18 -18.30 -11.89
N ILE A 193 0.72 -19.09 -11.31
CA ILE A 193 0.51 -19.63 -9.96
C ILE A 193 0.53 -18.52 -8.90
N PHE A 194 1.50 -17.60 -8.96
CA PHE A 194 1.64 -16.52 -7.99
C PHE A 194 0.52 -15.46 -8.08
N THR A 195 -0.14 -15.30 -9.23
CA THR A 195 -1.15 -14.25 -9.46
C THR A 195 -2.59 -14.75 -9.44
N GLU A 196 -2.84 -16.05 -9.57
CA GLU A 196 -4.19 -16.62 -9.55
C GLU A 196 -4.57 -17.30 -8.23
N ARG A 197 -3.59 -17.71 -7.41
CA ARG A 197 -3.84 -18.47 -6.18
C ARG A 197 -3.98 -17.58 -4.95
N SER A 198 -4.82 -18.01 -4.01
CA SER A 198 -5.00 -17.33 -2.72
C SER A 198 -3.73 -17.38 -1.88
N TRP A 199 -3.63 -16.49 -0.89
CA TRP A 199 -2.54 -16.50 0.09
C TRP A 199 -2.48 -17.82 0.88
N ALA A 200 -3.64 -18.33 1.30
CA ALA A 200 -3.74 -19.61 2.01
C ALA A 200 -3.22 -20.76 1.14
N HIS A 201 -3.59 -20.79 -0.14
CA HIS A 201 -3.10 -21.78 -1.09
C HIS A 201 -1.58 -21.67 -1.30
N MET A 202 -1.05 -20.46 -1.50
CA MET A 202 0.39 -20.26 -1.70
C MET A 202 1.22 -20.64 -0.48
N ALA A 203 0.71 -20.43 0.74
CA ALA A 203 1.35 -20.93 1.96
C ALA A 203 1.40 -22.47 2.00
N ALA A 204 0.31 -23.14 1.61
CA ALA A 204 0.28 -24.60 1.52
C ALA A 204 1.20 -25.13 0.41
N VAL A 205 1.23 -24.49 -0.75
CA VAL A 205 2.18 -24.80 -1.85
C VAL A 205 3.61 -24.66 -1.38
N ALA A 206 3.95 -23.59 -0.65
CA ALA A 206 5.31 -23.42 -0.12
C ALA A 206 5.71 -24.55 0.85
N SER A 207 4.77 -25.05 1.66
CA SER A 207 5.01 -26.22 2.52
C SER A 207 5.22 -27.50 1.69
N ALA A 208 4.33 -27.76 0.73
CA ALA A 208 4.42 -28.95 -0.13
C ALA A 208 5.69 -28.95 -0.99
N TYR A 209 6.08 -27.80 -1.51
CA TYR A 209 7.27 -27.62 -2.35
C TYR A 209 8.56 -27.98 -1.61
N ARG A 210 8.67 -27.66 -0.31
CA ARG A 210 9.85 -28.01 0.50
C ARG A 210 10.11 -29.51 0.60
N HIS A 211 9.08 -30.34 0.44
CA HIS A 211 9.23 -31.79 0.43
C HIS A 211 9.66 -32.34 -0.95
N MET A 212 9.83 -31.47 -1.96
CA MET A 212 10.24 -31.82 -3.32
C MET A 212 11.69 -31.43 -3.64
N LEU A 213 12.33 -30.65 -2.76
CA LEU A 213 13.76 -30.35 -2.78
C LEU A 213 14.54 -31.49 -2.11
#